data_AF-A0A0N0K629-F1
#
_entry.id   AF-A0A0N0K629-F1
#
_cell.length_a   1.000
_cell.length_b   1.000
_cell.length_c   1.000
_cell.angle_alpha   90.00
_cell.angle_beta   90.00
_cell.angle_gamma   90.00
#
_symmetry.space_group_name_H-M   'P 1'
#
loop_
_entity.id
_entity.type
_entity.pdbx_description
1 polymer ?
#
loop_
_entity_poly.entity_id
_entity_poly.type
_entity_poly.pdbx_seq_one_letter_code
_entity_poly.pdbx_strand_id
1 'polypeptide(L)'
;MRLPALAPICLAALLMAACDGDNSVRISATETRTDGKGVLKVIDTLQCPETIGVLTRKGSAHDEGQHCVYTGPRGAEVSLKLVRLTDQPIEAILDRYEQDLMRSMPHTAASLAASREASEARAAADSASVQAEAAADATADAAAEASASA
;
A
#
# COMPACT_ATOMS: atom_id res chain seq x y z
N MET A 1 -54.71 -8.79 -31.61
CA MET A 1 -54.75 -7.44 -31.01
C MET A 1 -53.49 -7.24 -30.18
N ARG A 2 -52.72 -6.18 -30.51
CA ARG A 2 -51.71 -5.47 -29.68
C ARG A 2 -50.36 -6.15 -29.35
N LEU A 3 -49.33 -5.73 -30.12
CA LEU A 3 -47.91 -5.54 -29.77
C LEU A 3 -47.75 -4.46 -28.64
N PRO A 4 -46.54 -4.03 -28.20
CA PRO A 4 -45.28 -4.68 -27.78
C PRO A 4 -44.63 -3.99 -26.51
N ALA A 5 -43.57 -4.55 -25.92
CA ALA A 5 -42.47 -3.86 -25.19
C ALA A 5 -41.59 -4.97 -24.57
N LEU A 6 -40.38 -5.35 -25.00
CA LEU A 6 -39.22 -4.62 -25.55
C LEU A 6 -38.72 -3.49 -24.65
N ALA A 7 -37.79 -3.87 -23.75
CA ALA A 7 -36.70 -3.10 -23.15
C ALA A 7 -37.07 -1.95 -22.16
N PRO A 8 -36.33 -1.76 -21.05
CA PRO A 8 -34.89 -2.02 -20.92
C PRO A 8 -34.49 -2.81 -19.65
N ILE A 9 -33.91 -3.99 -19.86
CA ILE A 9 -33.06 -4.71 -18.88
C ILE A 9 -31.60 -4.16 -18.92
N CYS A 10 -31.37 -3.00 -19.54
CA CYS A 10 -30.03 -2.44 -19.80
C CYS A 10 -29.54 -1.40 -18.77
N LEU A 11 -29.98 -1.43 -17.51
CA LEU A 11 -29.53 -0.45 -16.51
C LEU A 11 -28.54 -0.97 -15.45
N ALA A 12 -28.10 -2.23 -15.53
CA ALA A 12 -27.17 -2.80 -14.55
C ALA A 12 -25.68 -2.80 -14.99
N ALA A 13 -25.37 -2.39 -16.22
CA ALA A 13 -24.00 -2.47 -16.77
C ALA A 13 -23.18 -1.16 -16.65
N LEU A 14 -23.75 -0.06 -16.14
CA LEU A 14 -23.08 1.24 -16.08
C LEU A 14 -22.39 1.54 -14.74
N LEU A 15 -22.48 0.66 -13.74
CA LEU A 15 -21.89 0.88 -12.41
C LEU A 15 -20.49 0.25 -12.22
N MET A 16 -19.96 -0.46 -13.22
CA MET A 16 -18.61 -1.05 -13.17
C MET A 16 -17.57 -0.30 -14.03
N ALA A 17 -17.90 0.89 -14.54
CA ALA A 17 -16.94 1.77 -15.22
C ALA A 17 -16.37 2.87 -14.30
N ALA A 18 -16.68 2.84 -13.00
CA ALA A 18 -16.15 3.81 -12.02
C ALA A 18 -15.00 3.24 -11.16
N CYS A 19 -14.52 2.04 -11.48
CA CYS A 19 -13.36 1.43 -10.81
C CYS A 19 -12.17 1.22 -11.77
N ASP A 20 -12.18 1.89 -12.92
CA ASP A 20 -11.05 1.92 -13.86
C ASP A 20 -10.77 3.37 -14.25
N GLY A 21 -9.65 3.90 -13.77
CA GLY A 21 -9.11 5.19 -14.18
C GLY A 21 -9.49 6.40 -13.32
N ASP A 22 -8.75 6.62 -12.21
CA ASP A 22 -8.17 7.95 -11.93
C ASP A 22 -7.03 7.94 -10.90
N ASN A 23 -6.31 6.82 -10.76
CA ASN A 23 -5.04 6.84 -10.00
C ASN A 23 -3.96 5.98 -10.66
N SER A 24 -3.92 5.99 -12.00
CA SER A 24 -2.67 5.67 -12.67
C SER A 24 -1.75 6.87 -12.49
N VAL A 25 -0.84 6.80 -11.52
CA VAL A 25 0.30 7.70 -11.47
C VAL A 25 1.13 7.42 -12.71
N ARG A 26 0.78 8.08 -13.82
CA ARG A 26 1.66 8.22 -14.96
C ARG A 26 2.85 9.02 -14.44
N ILE A 27 3.93 8.33 -14.09
CA ILE A 27 5.24 8.96 -14.06
C ILE A 27 5.57 9.28 -15.51
N SER A 28 4.98 10.36 -16.03
CA SER A 28 5.57 11.09 -17.11
C SER A 28 6.87 11.63 -16.52
N ALA A 29 7.98 10.98 -16.83
CA ALA A 29 9.29 11.60 -16.75
C ALA A 29 9.27 12.78 -17.73
N THR A 30 8.61 13.86 -17.34
CA THR A 30 8.78 15.15 -17.98
C THR A 30 10.14 15.61 -17.49
N GLU A 31 11.19 15.19 -18.19
CA GLU A 31 12.39 16.00 -18.24
C GLU A 31 11.97 17.32 -18.88
N THR A 32 11.55 18.27 -18.05
CA THR A 32 11.52 19.66 -18.44
C THR A 32 12.98 20.02 -18.66
N ARG A 33 13.49 19.79 -19.88
CA ARG A 33 14.69 20.46 -20.37
C ARG A 33 14.32 21.94 -20.48
N THR A 34 14.38 22.62 -19.35
CA THR A 34 14.58 24.05 -19.32
C THR A 34 15.98 24.26 -19.86
N ASP A 35 16.08 24.78 -21.08
CA ASP A 35 17.30 25.35 -21.65
C ASP A 35 17.66 26.66 -20.92
N GLY A 36 17.87 26.51 -19.62
CA GLY A 36 18.25 27.52 -18.66
C GLY A 36 18.90 26.74 -17.53
N LYS A 37 20.08 27.15 -17.11
CA LYS A 37 20.80 26.56 -15.98
C LYS A 37 19.96 26.74 -14.70
N GLY A 38 18.95 25.91 -14.53
CA GLY A 38 18.09 25.86 -13.36
C GLY A 38 18.92 25.29 -12.23
N VAL A 39 19.31 26.15 -11.29
CA VAL A 39 19.98 25.73 -10.07
C VAL A 39 19.06 24.73 -9.39
N LEU A 40 19.55 23.50 -9.14
CA LEU A 40 18.84 22.54 -8.30
C LEU A 40 18.52 23.23 -6.98
N LYS A 41 17.24 23.54 -6.75
CA LYS A 41 16.83 24.22 -5.53
C LYS A 41 16.82 23.20 -4.41
N VAL A 42 17.86 23.23 -3.59
CA VAL A 42 17.89 22.50 -2.33
C VAL A 42 16.84 23.12 -1.41
N ILE A 43 15.94 22.28 -0.91
CA ILE A 43 14.97 22.67 0.11
C ILE A 43 15.60 22.30 1.45
N ASP A 44 15.97 23.29 2.24
CA ASP A 44 16.57 23.08 3.55
C ASP A 44 15.56 23.08 4.70
N THR A 45 14.38 23.64 4.46
CA THR A 45 13.31 23.80 5.45
C THR A 45 11.95 23.60 4.81
N LEU A 46 11.04 22.91 5.50
CA LEU A 46 9.64 22.83 5.10
C LEU A 46 8.98 24.20 5.26
N GLN A 47 8.19 24.58 4.26
CA GLN A 47 7.22 25.65 4.41
C GLN A 47 6.06 25.09 5.23
N CYS A 48 5.98 25.47 6.51
CA CYS A 48 4.96 24.96 7.41
C CYS A 48 3.85 25.99 7.62
N PRO A 49 2.86 26.08 6.72
CA PRO A 49 1.74 26.99 6.89
C PRO A 49 0.96 26.66 8.18
N GLU A 50 0.15 27.61 8.64
CA GLU A 50 -0.70 27.39 9.80
C GLU A 50 -1.76 26.32 9.55
N THR A 51 -2.26 26.24 8.32
CA THR A 51 -3.29 25.29 7.90
C THR A 51 -2.96 24.63 6.57
N ILE A 52 -3.27 23.34 6.44
CA ILE A 52 -3.19 22.58 5.19
C ILE A 52 -4.52 21.83 5.03
N GLY A 53 -5.41 22.36 4.18
CA GLY A 53 -6.77 21.83 4.07
C GLY A 53 -7.50 21.86 5.41
N VAL A 54 -7.88 20.69 5.93
CA VAL A 54 -8.55 20.53 7.23
C VAL A 54 -7.60 20.37 8.41
N LEU A 55 -6.29 20.36 8.16
CA LEU A 55 -5.26 20.17 9.17
C LEU A 55 -4.76 21.52 9.69
N THR A 56 -4.60 21.65 11.01
CA THR A 56 -4.04 22.84 11.67
C THR A 56 -2.71 22.51 12.32
N ARG A 57 -1.71 23.38 12.18
CA ARG A 57 -0.36 23.15 12.70
C ARG A 57 -0.36 23.13 14.23
N LYS A 58 0.18 22.05 14.80
CA LYS A 58 0.37 21.87 16.23
C LYS A 58 1.69 22.52 16.64
N GLY A 59 1.63 23.79 17.01
CA GLY A 59 2.80 24.55 17.49
C GLY A 59 3.67 25.17 16.38
N SER A 60 4.91 25.52 16.72
CA SER A 60 5.90 26.04 15.78
C SER A 60 6.61 24.90 15.05
N ALA A 61 7.18 25.19 13.87
CA ALA A 61 8.03 24.22 13.19
C ALA A 61 9.24 23.85 14.07
N HIS A 62 9.53 22.56 14.16
CA HIS A 62 10.64 21.98 14.91
C HIS A 62 11.83 21.73 13.98
N ASP A 63 13.01 21.49 14.58
CA ASP A 63 14.25 21.17 13.86
C ASP A 63 14.57 22.18 12.74
N GLU A 64 14.50 23.47 13.05
CA GLU A 64 14.75 24.57 12.11
C GLU A 64 13.80 24.58 10.90
N GLY A 65 12.59 24.03 11.04
CA GLY A 65 11.63 23.93 9.96
C GLY A 65 11.66 22.60 9.22
N GLN A 66 12.44 21.61 9.67
CA GLN A 66 12.47 20.28 9.04
C GLN A 66 11.36 19.37 9.53
N HIS A 67 10.67 19.72 10.62
CA HIS A 67 9.60 18.90 11.19
C HIS A 67 8.38 19.72 11.57
N CYS A 68 7.21 19.32 11.09
CA CYS A 68 5.94 19.99 11.35
C CYS A 68 4.83 19.00 11.62
N VAL A 69 4.16 19.18 12.75
CA VAL A 69 3.04 18.35 13.17
C VAL A 69 1.75 19.11 12.92
N TYR A 70 0.75 18.43 12.37
CA TYR A 70 -0.58 18.95 12.16
C TYR A 70 -1.62 18.05 12.80
N THR A 71 -2.68 18.66 13.31
CA THR A 71 -3.84 17.97 13.87
C THR A 71 -5.05 18.20 12.98
N GLY A 72 -5.83 17.15 12.77
CA GLY A 72 -7.06 17.16 11.99
C GLY A 72 -8.29 16.78 12.81
N PRO A 73 -9.44 16.65 12.14
CA PRO A 73 -10.68 16.21 12.76
C PRO A 73 -10.52 14.87 13.50
N ARG A 74 -11.29 14.68 14.56
CA ARG A 74 -11.34 13.43 15.35
C ARG A 74 -9.99 13.02 15.98
N GLY A 75 -9.09 13.98 16.21
CA GLY A 75 -7.80 13.73 16.85
C GLY A 75 -6.77 13.07 15.94
N ALA A 76 -6.98 13.10 14.62
CA ALA A 76 -5.96 12.67 13.66
C ALA A 76 -4.72 13.56 13.78
N GLU A 77 -3.53 12.96 13.73
CA GLU A 77 -2.25 13.68 13.75
C GLU A 77 -1.43 13.27 12.52
N VAL A 78 -0.82 14.26 11.86
CA VAL A 78 0.03 14.09 10.69
C VAL A 78 1.36 14.78 10.98
N SER A 79 2.45 14.02 10.88
CA SER A 79 3.80 14.53 11.07
C SER A 79 4.52 14.58 9.72
N LEU A 80 4.89 15.78 9.27
CA LEU A 80 5.70 16.02 8.08
C LEU A 80 7.16 16.19 8.49
N LYS A 81 8.07 15.43 7.88
CA LYS A 81 9.51 15.51 8.15
C LYS A 81 10.30 15.56 6.85
N LEU A 82 11.23 16.51 6.76
CA LEU A 82 12.17 16.64 5.66
C LEU A 82 13.38 15.73 5.90
N VAL A 83 13.68 14.89 4.90
CA VAL A 83 14.80 13.95 4.96
C VAL A 83 15.90 14.43 4.03
N ARG A 84 17.11 14.63 4.57
CA ARG A 84 18.28 14.93 3.76
C ARG A 84 18.86 13.62 3.21
N LEU A 85 19.00 13.57 1.89
CA LEU A 85 19.72 12.52 1.21
C LEU A 85 21.20 12.95 1.13
N THR A 86 22.01 12.51 2.08
CA THR A 86 23.47 12.76 2.12
C THR A 86 24.23 11.77 1.24
N ASP A 87 25.57 11.79 1.24
CA ASP A 87 26.46 10.82 0.56
C ASP A 87 26.40 9.39 1.14
N GLN A 88 25.20 8.91 1.44
CA GLN A 88 24.90 7.55 1.89
C GLN A 88 24.04 6.86 0.82
N PRO A 89 24.12 5.52 0.70
CA PRO A 89 23.22 4.80 -0.17
C PRO A 89 21.77 5.04 0.26
N ILE A 90 20.88 5.25 -0.71
CA ILE A 90 19.48 5.63 -0.50
C ILE A 90 18.78 4.58 0.38
N GLU A 91 19.10 3.31 0.17
CA GLU A 91 18.57 2.17 0.90
C GLU A 91 18.84 2.30 2.40
N ALA A 92 20.07 2.67 2.80
CA ALA A 92 20.41 2.84 4.21
C ALA A 92 19.65 4.03 4.86
N ILE A 93 19.36 5.08 4.10
CA ILE A 93 18.58 6.22 4.58
C ILE A 93 17.12 5.80 4.77
N LEU A 94 16.55 5.07 3.80
CA LEU A 94 15.17 4.58 3.86
C LEU A 94 14.98 3.58 5.01
N ASP A 95 15.89 2.61 5.17
CA ASP A 95 15.85 1.62 6.25
C ASP A 95 15.80 2.27 7.63
N ARG A 96 16.63 3.30 7.84
CA ARG A 96 16.63 4.06 9.09
C ARG A 96 15.30 4.77 9.32
N TYR A 97 14.74 5.37 8.27
CA TYR A 97 13.46 6.07 8.38
C TYR A 97 12.30 5.11 8.63
N GLU A 98 12.32 3.93 8.02
CA GLU A 98 11.34 2.88 8.27
C GLU A 98 11.41 2.41 9.74
N GLN A 99 12.60 2.22 10.29
CA GLN A 99 12.78 1.88 11.70
C GLN A 99 12.23 2.96 12.64
N ASP A 100 12.53 4.23 12.36
CA ASP A 100 12.03 5.35 13.17
C ASP A 100 10.49 5.46 13.06
N LEU A 101 9.94 5.25 11.86
CA LEU A 101 8.50 5.24 11.63
C LEU A 101 7.81 4.11 12.40
N MET A 102 8.33 2.89 12.33
CA MET A 102 7.85 1.74 13.09
C MET A 102 7.88 2.01 14.59
N ARG A 103 8.94 2.65 15.11
CA ARG A 103 9.05 3.01 16.53
C ARG A 103 7.97 4.01 16.95
N SER A 104 7.62 4.97 16.09
CA SER A 104 6.57 5.95 16.37
C SER A 104 5.14 5.40 16.30
N MET A 105 4.93 4.23 15.68
CA MET A 105 3.62 3.62 15.49
C MET A 105 3.60 2.15 15.94
N PRO A 106 3.78 1.87 17.25
CA PRO A 106 3.93 0.52 17.76
C PRO A 106 2.69 -0.36 17.51
N HIS A 107 1.50 0.21 17.59
CA HIS A 107 0.25 -0.52 17.30
C HIS A 107 0.13 -0.91 15.81
N THR A 108 0.51 -0.01 14.91
CA THR A 108 0.53 -0.29 13.47
C THR A 108 1.55 -1.37 13.15
N ALA A 109 2.76 -1.29 13.73
CA ALA A 109 3.79 -2.31 13.56
C ALA A 109 3.33 -3.69 14.03
N ALA A 110 2.68 -3.76 15.21
CA ALA A 110 2.11 -5.01 15.73
C ALA A 110 1.01 -5.59 14.80
N SER A 111 0.13 -4.72 14.28
CA SER A 111 -0.92 -5.14 13.34
C SER A 111 -0.35 -5.71 12.05
N LEU A 112 0.71 -5.11 11.51
CA LEU A 112 1.38 -5.59 10.30
C LEU A 112 2.07 -6.94 10.53
N ALA A 113 2.78 -7.08 11.65
CA ALA A 113 3.42 -8.35 12.04
C ALA A 113 2.39 -9.48 12.16
N ALA A 114 1.29 -9.25 12.87
CA ALA A 114 0.20 -10.21 13.00
C ALA A 114 -0.44 -10.58 11.65
N SER A 115 -0.60 -9.61 10.75
CA SER A 115 -1.14 -9.85 9.41
C SER A 115 -0.21 -10.73 8.57
N ARG A 116 1.11 -10.49 8.67
CA ARG A 116 2.12 -11.29 7.99
C ARG A 116 2.15 -12.73 8.52
N GLU A 117 2.18 -12.90 9.82
CA GLU A 117 2.16 -14.22 10.47
C GLU A 117 0.90 -15.01 10.09
N ALA A 118 -0.26 -14.36 10.04
CA ALA A 118 -1.49 -14.97 9.57
C ALA A 118 -1.43 -15.39 8.09
N SER A 119 -0.76 -14.61 7.23
CA SER A 119 -0.57 -14.96 5.82
C SER A 119 0.37 -16.16 5.64
N GLU A 120 1.45 -16.22 6.42
CA GLU A 120 2.42 -17.31 6.40
C GLU A 120 1.78 -18.61 6.93
N ALA A 121 0.99 -18.53 8.00
CA ALA A 121 0.24 -19.66 8.54
C ALA A 121 -0.78 -20.25 7.54
N ARG A 122 -1.47 -19.38 6.79
CA ARG A 122 -2.39 -19.82 5.72
C ARG A 122 -1.65 -20.53 4.60
N ALA A 123 -0.54 -19.95 4.12
CA ALA A 123 0.27 -20.58 3.09
C ALA A 123 0.82 -21.96 3.52
N ALA A 124 1.21 -22.10 4.78
CA ALA A 124 1.64 -23.38 5.34
C ALA A 124 0.49 -24.41 5.41
N ALA A 125 -0.70 -23.98 5.82
CA ALA A 125 -1.88 -24.84 5.88
C ALA A 125 -2.29 -25.32 4.48
N ASP A 126 -2.30 -24.44 3.49
CA ASP A 126 -2.61 -24.79 2.09
C ASP A 126 -1.58 -25.78 1.52
N SER A 127 -0.29 -25.59 1.83
CA SER A 127 0.74 -26.53 1.43
C SER A 127 0.57 -27.90 2.10
N ALA A 128 0.14 -27.94 3.36
CA ALA A 128 -0.11 -29.18 4.07
C ALA A 128 -1.35 -29.91 3.54
N SER A 129 -2.43 -29.19 3.17
CA SER A 129 -3.61 -29.82 2.57
C SER A 129 -3.30 -30.45 1.22
N VAL A 130 -2.54 -29.76 0.36
CA VAL A 130 -2.11 -30.30 -0.95
C VAL A 130 -1.28 -31.58 -0.78
N GLN A 131 -0.38 -31.61 0.20
CA GLN A 131 0.43 -32.81 0.49
C GLN A 131 -0.43 -33.97 1.03
N ALA A 132 -1.42 -33.68 1.87
CA ALA A 132 -2.33 -34.69 2.39
C ALA A 132 -3.23 -35.29 1.29
N GLU A 133 -3.73 -34.46 0.37
CA GLU A 133 -4.51 -34.89 -0.79
C GLU A 133 -3.67 -35.77 -1.72
N ALA A 134 -2.44 -35.36 -2.05
CA ALA A 134 -1.54 -36.17 -2.87
C ALA A 134 -1.19 -37.52 -2.23
N ALA A 135 -1.02 -37.56 -0.90
CA ALA A 135 -0.79 -38.80 -0.17
C ALA A 135 -2.03 -39.71 -0.18
N ALA A 136 -3.23 -39.14 -0.03
CA ALA A 136 -4.48 -39.90 -0.10
C ALA A 136 -4.68 -40.53 -1.49
N ASP A 137 -4.47 -39.77 -2.56
CA ASP A 137 -4.54 -40.28 -3.94
C ASP A 137 -3.53 -41.40 -4.18
N ALA A 138 -2.28 -41.24 -3.74
CA ALA A 138 -1.26 -42.28 -3.86
C ALA A 138 -1.64 -43.57 -3.11
N THR A 139 -2.28 -43.46 -1.93
CA THR A 139 -2.77 -44.64 -1.20
C THR A 139 -3.97 -45.29 -1.89
N ALA A 140 -4.83 -44.50 -2.54
CA ALA A 140 -5.97 -45.01 -3.29
C ALA A 140 -5.53 -45.77 -4.55
N ASP A 141 -4.56 -45.23 -5.30
CA ASP A 141 -3.97 -45.90 -6.45
C ASP A 141 -3.28 -47.22 -6.05
N ALA A 142 -2.49 -47.21 -4.97
CA ALA A 142 -1.84 -48.41 -4.46
C ALA A 142 -2.84 -49.50 -4.03
N ALA A 143 -3.98 -49.10 -3.43
CA ALA A 143 -5.03 -50.03 -3.03
C ALA A 143 -5.79 -50.60 -4.25
N ALA A 144 -6.04 -49.78 -5.28
CA ALA A 144 -6.66 -50.23 -6.52
C ALA A 144 -5.80 -51.27 -7.26
N GLU A 145 -4.49 -51.04 -7.35
CA GLU A 145 -3.55 -51.95 -8.01
C GLU A 145 -3.39 -53.30 -7.26
N ALA A 146 -3.40 -53.26 -5.93
CA ALA A 146 -3.42 -54.47 -5.10
C ALA A 146 -4.70 -55.30 -5.27
N SER A 147 -5.85 -54.65 -5.50
CA SER A 147 -7.12 -55.35 -5.72
C SER A 147 -7.29 -55.93 -7.13
N ALA A 148 -6.54 -55.43 -8.11
CA ALA A 148 -6.58 -55.91 -9.50
C ALA A 148 -5.67 -57.13 -9.77
N SER A 149 -4.80 -57.48 -8.82
CA SER A 149 -3.83 -58.58 -8.93
C SER A 149 -4.18 -59.82 -8.11
N ALA A 150 -5.34 -59.82 -7.44
CA ALA A 150 -5.91 -60.94 -6.69
C ALA A 150 -7.08 -61.58 -7.45
#